data_AF-A0AAV1JPD4-F1
#
_entry.id   AF-A0AAV1JPD4-F1
#
_cell.length_a   1.000
_cell.length_b   1.000
_cell.length_c   1.000
_cell.angle_alpha   90.00
_cell.angle_beta   90.00
_cell.angle_gamma   90.00
#
_symmetry.space_group_name_H-M   'P 1'
#
loop_
_entity.id
_entity.type
_entity.pdbx_description
1 polymer ?
#
loop_
_entity_poly.entity_id
_entity_poly.type
_entity_poly.pdbx_seq_one_letter_code
_entity_poly.pdbx_strand_id
1 'polypeptide(L)'
;MINETERIKLILAKELLKCPADDLKDTAIRDKIEDAARTIELCPFELTIFGLFGLNMSLPLYFINLCTATITWFILQFGNIINLTIRCIITEITWKLMKVLRVSFEDKILKQNEQKPNDIEETINIYNKIFNTFNIAGSYFKYYVLRDFLSAFVSVISATVGVSNDKAEQMHHFVTINAATNIIIACIPCTLMQALINEAEKIKVILAKELLKCQSNDESIAEQRIRDALIYIERHPAKLTVLHLFSLDMSLPLVFINLCTTYVIVTLQYTKIL
;
A
#
# COMPACT_ATOMS: atom_id res chain seq x y z
N MET A 1 -9.35 -12.03 28.59
CA MET A 1 -8.52 -12.12 27.37
C MET A 1 -8.51 -10.75 26.72
N ILE A 2 -7.44 -9.98 26.91
CA ILE A 2 -7.28 -8.69 26.25
C ILE A 2 -6.94 -8.97 24.79
N ASN A 3 -7.76 -8.47 23.87
CA ASN A 3 -7.61 -8.63 22.43
C ASN A 3 -6.19 -8.17 22.01
N GLU A 4 -5.44 -8.95 21.23
CA GLU A 4 -4.06 -8.60 20.82
C GLU A 4 -4.00 -7.22 20.13
N THR A 5 -5.10 -6.81 19.51
CA THR A 5 -5.31 -5.49 18.89
C THR A 5 -5.28 -4.34 19.91
N GLU A 6 -5.84 -4.52 21.11
CA GLU A 6 -5.78 -3.53 22.22
C GLU A 6 -4.35 -3.37 22.73
N ARG A 7 -3.59 -4.46 22.80
CA ARG A 7 -2.16 -4.41 23.15
C ARG A 7 -1.36 -3.64 22.11
N ILE A 8 -1.61 -3.85 20.82
CA ILE A 8 -0.92 -3.14 19.73
C ILE A 8 -1.25 -1.64 19.75
N LYS A 9 -2.51 -1.26 19.99
CA LYS A 9 -2.93 0.15 20.17
C LYS A 9 -2.22 0.82 21.34
N LEU A 10 -2.17 0.15 22.49
CA LEU A 10 -1.52 0.67 23.70
C LEU A 10 0.00 0.77 23.52
N ILE A 11 0.59 -0.12 22.71
CA ILE A 11 2.01 -0.14 22.35
C ILE A 11 2.38 0.90 21.27
N LEU A 12 1.45 1.29 20.38
CA LEU A 12 1.62 2.36 19.39
C LEU A 12 1.42 3.74 20.02
N ALA A 13 0.35 3.92 20.82
CA ALA A 13 0.07 5.16 21.52
C ALA A 13 1.18 5.52 22.52
N LYS A 14 1.68 4.53 23.27
CA LYS A 14 2.73 4.73 24.27
C LYS A 14 4.12 4.99 23.67
N GLU A 15 4.37 4.59 22.42
CA GLU A 15 5.62 4.91 21.70
C GLU A 15 5.55 6.20 20.88
N LEU A 16 4.38 6.56 20.32
CA LEU A 16 4.18 7.88 19.72
C LEU A 16 4.30 9.00 20.77
N LEU A 17 3.96 8.70 22.03
CA LEU A 17 4.14 9.58 23.20
C LEU A 17 5.58 9.64 23.73
N LYS A 18 6.51 8.79 23.25
CA LYS A 18 7.91 8.73 23.70
C LYS A 18 8.93 9.33 22.74
N CYS A 19 8.52 9.77 21.54
CA CYS A 19 9.41 10.57 20.69
C CYS A 19 9.82 11.87 21.44
N PRO A 20 11.11 12.28 21.39
CA PRO A 20 11.58 13.47 22.07
C PRO A 20 10.76 14.69 21.66
N ALA A 21 10.32 15.42 22.68
CA ALA A 21 9.00 16.05 22.77
C ALA A 21 8.91 17.49 22.26
N ASP A 22 9.70 17.90 21.27
CA ASP A 22 9.68 19.30 20.82
C ASP A 22 9.00 19.56 19.46
N ASP A 23 8.89 18.55 18.58
CA ASP A 23 8.24 18.74 17.25
C ASP A 23 6.84 18.09 17.11
N LEU A 24 6.35 17.37 18.13
CA LEU A 24 5.06 16.66 18.08
C LEU A 24 4.02 17.18 19.10
N LYS A 25 4.11 18.46 19.49
CA LYS A 25 3.09 19.12 20.34
C LYS A 25 1.77 19.43 19.63
N ASP A 26 1.63 19.04 18.36
CA ASP A 26 0.38 19.23 17.64
C ASP A 26 -0.60 18.10 18.01
N THR A 27 -1.38 18.33 19.07
CA THR A 27 -2.47 17.46 19.54
C THR A 27 -3.42 17.04 18.43
N ALA A 28 -3.51 17.82 17.34
CA ALA A 28 -4.29 17.49 16.16
C ALA A 28 -3.80 16.25 15.39
N ILE A 29 -2.50 15.94 15.42
CA ILE A 29 -1.95 14.76 14.74
C ILE A 29 -2.24 13.50 15.55
N ARG A 30 -2.19 13.59 16.88
CA ARG A 30 -2.52 12.50 17.79
C ARG A 30 -3.98 12.05 17.64
N ASP A 31 -4.90 13.01 17.60
CA ASP A 31 -6.33 12.73 17.44
C ASP A 31 -6.63 12.10 16.06
N LYS A 32 -5.98 12.58 14.99
CA LYS A 32 -6.12 12.01 13.63
C LYS A 32 -5.61 10.57 13.53
N ILE A 33 -4.56 10.21 14.27
CA ILE A 33 -4.00 8.85 14.27
C ILE A 33 -4.91 7.90 15.04
N GLU A 34 -5.48 8.33 16.18
CA GLU A 34 -6.46 7.53 16.93
C GLU A 34 -7.76 7.32 16.14
N ASP A 35 -8.24 8.33 15.41
CA ASP A 35 -9.43 8.22 14.56
C ASP A 35 -9.18 7.29 13.36
N ALA A 36 -8.00 7.38 12.73
CA ALA A 36 -7.61 6.46 11.65
C ALA A 36 -7.51 5.01 12.13
N ALA A 37 -6.98 4.78 13.33
CA ALA A 37 -6.88 3.44 13.93
C ALA A 37 -8.25 2.84 14.29
N ARG A 38 -9.22 3.65 14.74
CA ARG A 38 -10.60 3.20 15.00
C ARG A 38 -11.37 2.90 13.72
N THR A 39 -11.12 3.64 12.65
CA THR A 39 -11.77 3.44 11.34
C THR A 39 -11.35 2.10 10.69
N ILE A 40 -10.12 1.63 10.96
CA ILE A 40 -9.58 0.36 10.43
C ILE A 40 -10.25 -0.87 11.08
N GLU A 41 -10.75 -0.77 12.30
CA GLU A 41 -11.33 -1.90 13.05
C GLU A 41 -12.77 -2.27 12.64
N LEU A 42 -13.46 -1.43 11.87
CA LEU A 42 -14.90 -1.53 11.65
C LEU A 42 -15.32 -2.15 10.31
N CYS A 43 -14.42 -2.69 9.48
CA CYS A 43 -14.81 -3.19 8.15
C CYS A 43 -14.24 -4.57 7.77
N PRO A 44 -14.89 -5.66 8.19
CA PRO A 44 -14.91 -6.89 7.43
C PRO A 44 -16.10 -6.82 6.44
N PHE A 45 -15.91 -6.22 5.26
CA PHE A 45 -16.91 -6.22 4.20
C PHE A 45 -16.55 -7.29 3.15
N GLU A 46 -16.89 -8.55 3.45
CA GLU A 46 -16.96 -9.59 2.42
C GLU A 46 -18.38 -9.57 1.84
N LEU A 47 -18.54 -9.05 0.62
CA LEU A 47 -19.76 -9.19 -0.15
C LEU A 47 -19.43 -9.85 -1.51
N THR A 48 -19.53 -11.16 -1.53
CA THR A 48 -19.48 -11.97 -2.75
C THR A 48 -20.88 -12.02 -3.34
N ILE A 49 -21.14 -11.24 -4.40
CA ILE A 49 -22.37 -11.39 -5.21
C ILE A 49 -21.94 -11.68 -6.64
N PHE A 50 -21.85 -12.98 -6.95
CA PHE A 50 -21.76 -13.49 -8.31
C PHE A 50 -23.00 -14.35 -8.57
N GLY A 51 -23.81 -13.94 -9.56
CA GLY A 51 -24.85 -14.78 -10.14
C GLY A 51 -26.26 -14.26 -9.91
N LEU A 52 -26.76 -13.42 -10.81
CA LEU A 52 -28.19 -13.23 -11.08
C LEU A 52 -28.37 -12.47 -12.41
N PHE A 53 -27.99 -13.10 -13.52
CA PHE A 53 -28.41 -12.69 -14.86
C PHE A 53 -28.94 -13.93 -15.57
N GLY A 54 -30.25 -14.18 -15.46
CA GLY A 54 -30.88 -15.32 -16.13
C GLY A 54 -32.33 -15.60 -15.76
N LEU A 55 -33.21 -14.58 -15.69
CA LEU A 55 -34.65 -14.83 -15.60
C LEU A 55 -35.45 -13.81 -16.43
N ASN A 56 -36.25 -14.31 -17.37
CA ASN A 56 -37.27 -13.56 -18.10
C ASN A 56 -38.35 -13.12 -17.11
N MET A 57 -38.36 -11.84 -16.74
CA MET A 57 -39.28 -11.27 -15.76
C MET A 57 -40.11 -10.13 -16.35
N SER A 58 -41.32 -9.96 -15.81
CA SER A 58 -42.27 -8.91 -16.17
C SER A 58 -41.68 -7.50 -15.99
N LEU A 59 -42.17 -6.53 -16.78
CA LEU A 59 -41.73 -5.13 -16.79
C LEU A 59 -41.52 -4.49 -15.38
N PRO A 60 -42.42 -4.68 -14.39
CA PRO A 60 -42.20 -4.12 -13.05
C PRO A 60 -41.07 -4.81 -12.28
N LEU A 61 -40.83 -6.12 -12.47
CA LEU A 61 -39.68 -6.80 -11.87
C LEU A 61 -38.36 -6.38 -12.52
N TYR A 62 -38.36 -6.07 -13.83
CA TYR A 62 -37.16 -5.54 -14.50
C TYR A 62 -36.71 -4.21 -13.89
N PHE A 63 -37.64 -3.31 -13.60
CA PHE A 63 -37.32 -2.02 -12.97
C PHE A 63 -36.76 -2.20 -11.55
N ILE A 64 -37.36 -3.09 -10.75
CA ILE A 64 -36.85 -3.41 -9.40
C ILE A 64 -35.45 -4.03 -9.48
N ASN A 65 -35.21 -4.94 -10.42
CA ASN A 65 -33.91 -5.57 -10.63
C ASN A 65 -32.85 -4.54 -11.09
N LEU A 66 -33.23 -3.60 -11.95
CA LEU A 66 -32.32 -2.53 -12.39
C LEU A 66 -31.95 -1.61 -11.23
N CYS A 67 -32.92 -1.19 -10.42
CA CYS A 67 -32.67 -0.36 -9.24
C CYS A 67 -31.83 -1.07 -8.18
N THR A 68 -32.11 -2.34 -7.91
CA THR A 68 -31.29 -3.13 -6.96
C THR A 68 -29.87 -3.32 -7.49
N ALA A 69 -29.69 -3.63 -8.78
CA ALA A 69 -28.37 -3.75 -9.39
C ALA A 69 -27.55 -2.46 -9.36
N THR A 70 -28.17 -1.30 -9.64
CA THR A 70 -27.48 -0.01 -9.56
C THR A 70 -27.08 0.32 -8.12
N ILE A 71 -27.98 0.11 -7.15
CA ILE A 71 -27.68 0.31 -5.73
C ILE A 71 -26.53 -0.60 -5.29
N THR A 72 -26.57 -1.89 -5.63
CA THR A 72 -25.48 -2.83 -5.30
C THR A 72 -24.15 -2.39 -5.93
N TRP A 73 -24.17 -1.93 -7.19
CA TRP A 73 -22.97 -1.41 -7.85
C TRP A 73 -22.39 -0.19 -7.12
N PHE A 74 -23.24 0.78 -6.72
CA PHE A 74 -22.80 1.95 -5.95
C PHE A 74 -22.19 1.55 -4.59
N ILE A 75 -22.82 0.63 -3.87
CA ILE A 75 -22.30 0.13 -2.58
C ILE A 75 -20.93 -0.51 -2.77
N LEU A 76 -20.76 -1.34 -3.81
CA LEU A 76 -19.48 -1.98 -4.11
C LEU A 76 -18.40 -0.95 -4.47
N GLN A 77 -18.72 0.06 -5.30
CA GLN A 77 -17.78 1.12 -5.63
C GLN A 77 -17.37 1.94 -4.41
N PHE A 78 -18.34 2.30 -3.56
CA PHE A 78 -18.08 3.03 -2.33
C PHE A 78 -17.17 2.23 -1.38
N GLY A 79 -17.45 0.93 -1.22
CA GLY A 79 -16.57 0.03 -0.46
C GLY A 79 -15.14 -0.03 -1.01
N ASN A 80 -14.98 -0.02 -2.33
CA ASN A 80 -13.66 -0.01 -2.96
C ASN A 80 -12.90 1.29 -2.71
N ILE A 81 -13.60 2.43 -2.79
CA ILE A 81 -13.02 3.75 -2.52
C ILE A 81 -12.57 3.85 -1.07
N ILE A 82 -13.41 3.41 -0.11
CA ILE A 82 -13.03 3.37 1.30
C ILE A 82 -11.80 2.49 1.50
N ASN A 83 -11.82 1.27 0.95
CA ASN A 83 -10.71 0.33 1.09
C ASN A 83 -9.41 0.88 0.47
N LEU A 84 -9.48 1.53 -0.69
CA LEU A 84 -8.35 2.23 -1.29
C LEU A 84 -7.84 3.35 -0.37
N THR A 85 -8.74 4.16 0.17
CA THR A 85 -8.41 5.28 1.06
C THR A 85 -7.70 4.79 2.32
N ILE A 86 -8.20 3.74 2.96
CA ILE A 86 -7.58 3.12 4.14
C ILE A 86 -6.16 2.64 3.80
N ARG A 87 -5.98 1.96 2.66
CA ARG A 87 -4.67 1.50 2.19
C ARG A 87 -3.69 2.65 1.95
N CYS A 88 -4.14 3.73 1.32
CA CYS A 88 -3.34 4.93 1.13
C CYS A 88 -2.92 5.54 2.47
N ILE A 89 -3.85 5.68 3.42
CA ILE A 89 -3.59 6.22 4.76
C ILE A 89 -2.56 5.36 5.51
N ILE A 90 -2.74 4.04 5.54
CA ILE A 90 -1.79 3.14 6.22
C ILE A 90 -0.39 3.25 5.61
N THR A 91 -0.30 3.29 4.28
CA THR A 91 1.00 3.39 3.60
C THR A 91 1.63 4.75 3.80
N GLU A 92 0.85 5.83 3.78
CA GLU A 92 1.33 7.19 4.04
C GLU A 92 1.81 7.35 5.49
N ILE A 93 1.08 6.81 6.47
CA ILE A 93 1.50 6.80 7.88
C ILE A 93 2.82 6.04 8.01
N THR A 94 2.91 4.84 7.42
CA THR A 94 4.13 4.02 7.47
C THR A 94 5.31 4.75 6.82
N TRP A 95 5.09 5.39 5.68
CA TRP A 95 6.09 6.19 5.00
C TRP A 95 6.56 7.38 5.84
N LYS A 96 5.65 8.12 6.47
CA LYS A 96 5.99 9.22 7.39
C LYS A 96 6.79 8.72 8.59
N LEU A 97 6.39 7.61 9.20
CA LEU A 97 7.12 6.98 10.31
C LEU A 97 8.53 6.58 9.89
N MET A 98 8.69 6.00 8.70
CA MET A 98 9.99 5.65 8.14
C MET A 98 10.87 6.88 7.89
N LYS A 99 10.28 7.98 7.42
CA LYS A 99 10.99 9.24 7.20
C LYS A 99 11.45 9.87 8.52
N VAL A 100 10.61 9.88 9.55
CA VAL A 100 10.98 10.35 10.90
C VAL A 100 12.10 9.49 11.47
N LEU A 101 12.00 8.17 11.32
CA LEU A 101 13.05 7.24 11.73
C LEU A 101 14.38 7.55 11.03
N ARG A 102 14.37 7.82 9.72
CA ARG A 102 15.57 8.22 8.96
C ARG A 102 16.19 9.49 9.52
N VAL A 103 15.39 10.54 9.74
CA VAL A 103 15.90 11.82 10.29
C VAL A 103 16.45 11.61 11.70
N SER A 104 15.81 10.78 12.52
CA SER A 104 16.33 10.42 13.84
C SER A 104 17.66 9.67 13.76
N PHE A 105 17.83 8.78 12.78
CA PHE A 105 19.10 8.13 12.48
C PHE A 105 20.17 9.15 12.11
N GLU A 106 19.88 10.05 11.17
CA GLU A 106 20.82 11.10 10.73
C GLU A 106 21.24 12.00 11.89
N ASP A 107 20.31 12.45 12.73
CA ASP A 107 20.59 13.34 13.87
C ASP A 107 21.41 12.64 14.97
N LYS A 108 21.06 11.39 15.32
CA LYS A 108 21.83 10.59 16.29
C LYS A 108 23.25 10.30 15.79
N ILE A 109 23.40 10.06 14.49
CA ILE A 109 24.70 9.84 13.85
C ILE A 109 25.51 11.13 13.81
N LEU A 110 24.93 12.28 13.47
CA LEU A 110 25.66 13.56 13.46
C LEU A 110 26.14 13.97 14.86
N LYS A 111 25.43 13.55 15.92
CA LYS A 111 25.81 13.78 17.32
C LYS A 111 26.83 12.76 17.87
N GLN A 112 27.29 11.78 17.06
CA GLN A 112 28.16 10.67 17.47
C GLN A 112 29.55 11.01 18.01
N ASN A 113 29.91 12.27 18.27
CA ASN A 113 31.18 12.53 18.96
C ASN A 113 31.22 11.92 20.38
N GLU A 114 30.10 11.52 21.00
CA GLU A 114 30.12 10.90 22.35
C GLU A 114 29.10 9.77 22.63
N GLN A 115 28.31 9.28 21.65
CA GLN A 115 27.08 8.55 21.98
C GLN A 115 27.17 7.01 22.06
N LYS A 116 26.49 6.48 23.10
CA LYS A 116 26.51 5.08 23.56
C LYS A 116 25.91 4.11 22.54
N PRO A 117 26.46 2.88 22.44
CA PRO A 117 26.02 1.84 21.51
C PRO A 117 24.55 1.40 21.69
N ASN A 118 23.89 1.73 22.80
CA ASN A 118 22.49 1.35 23.08
C ASN A 118 21.46 2.11 22.22
N ASP A 119 21.79 3.30 21.72
CA ASP A 119 20.82 4.14 21.00
C ASP A 119 20.53 3.63 19.58
N ILE A 120 21.49 2.91 18.99
CA ILE A 120 21.36 2.27 17.67
C ILE A 120 20.41 1.07 17.77
N GLU A 121 20.56 0.26 18.82
CA GLU A 121 19.73 -0.93 19.06
C GLU A 121 18.27 -0.58 19.29
N GLU A 122 18.00 0.49 20.06
CA GLU A 122 16.65 1.02 20.24
C GLU A 122 16.03 1.44 18.89
N THR A 123 16.81 2.10 18.04
CA THR A 123 16.32 2.59 16.74
C THR A 123 16.01 1.44 15.76
N ILE A 124 16.82 0.36 15.79
CA ILE A 124 16.54 -0.87 15.03
C ILE A 124 15.29 -1.58 15.56
N ASN A 125 15.09 -1.60 16.89
CA ASN A 125 13.89 -2.18 17.47
C ASN A 125 12.63 -1.42 17.04
N ILE A 126 12.71 -0.08 16.94
CA ILE A 126 11.63 0.74 16.38
C ILE A 126 11.41 0.40 14.89
N TYR A 127 12.47 0.28 14.09
CA TYR A 127 12.38 -0.16 12.69
C TYR A 127 11.64 -1.50 12.56
N ASN A 128 12.08 -2.51 13.32
CA ASN A 128 11.52 -3.86 13.30
C ASN A 128 10.03 -3.83 13.68
N LYS A 129 9.66 -3.03 14.67
CA LYS A 129 8.27 -2.87 15.08
C LYS A 129 7.41 -2.23 13.99
N ILE A 130 7.87 -1.12 13.38
CA ILE A 130 7.17 -0.48 12.26
C ILE A 130 7.00 -1.48 11.11
N PHE A 131 8.07 -2.21 10.77
CA PHE A 131 8.08 -3.16 9.68
C PHE A 131 7.16 -4.37 9.94
N ASN A 132 7.14 -4.91 11.16
CA ASN A 132 6.23 -5.99 11.53
C ASN A 132 4.77 -5.55 11.49
N THR A 133 4.45 -4.36 12.00
CA THR A 133 3.09 -3.79 11.86
C THR A 133 2.70 -3.64 10.39
N PHE A 134 3.63 -3.18 9.56
CA PHE A 134 3.41 -3.05 8.13
C PHE A 134 3.22 -4.40 7.43
N ASN A 135 4.00 -5.43 7.79
CA ASN A 135 3.86 -6.77 7.20
C ASN A 135 2.53 -7.43 7.56
N ILE A 136 2.05 -7.25 8.80
CA ILE A 136 0.74 -7.75 9.22
C ILE A 136 -0.37 -7.09 8.39
N ALA A 137 -0.33 -5.76 8.25
CA ALA A 137 -1.26 -5.03 7.37
C ALA A 137 -1.08 -5.42 5.88
N GLY A 138 0.16 -5.72 5.49
CA GLY A 138 0.57 -6.05 4.13
C GLY A 138 -0.05 -7.33 3.60
N SER A 139 -0.40 -8.30 4.45
CA SER A 139 -1.07 -9.53 4.02
C SER A 139 -2.43 -9.25 3.36
N TYR A 140 -3.26 -8.39 3.97
CA TYR A 140 -4.52 -7.95 3.37
C TYR A 140 -4.31 -7.06 2.15
N PHE A 141 -3.29 -6.19 2.22
CA PHE A 141 -2.92 -5.29 1.13
C PHE A 141 -2.66 -6.05 -0.17
N LYS A 142 -1.95 -7.18 -0.10
CA LYS A 142 -1.60 -8.01 -1.27
C LYS A 142 -2.83 -8.51 -2.03
N TYR A 143 -3.84 -9.01 -1.31
CA TYR A 143 -5.06 -9.54 -1.93
C TYR A 143 -5.82 -8.44 -2.67
N TYR A 144 -5.97 -7.27 -2.05
CA TYR A 144 -6.67 -6.15 -2.67
C TYR A 144 -5.94 -5.57 -3.87
N VAL A 145 -4.61 -5.47 -3.82
CA VAL A 145 -3.84 -5.04 -5.00
C VAL A 145 -4.04 -5.99 -6.17
N LEU A 146 -3.95 -7.30 -5.94
CA LEU A 146 -4.19 -8.29 -7.00
C LEU A 146 -5.59 -8.15 -7.59
N ARG A 147 -6.60 -8.01 -6.72
CA ARG A 147 -7.98 -7.80 -7.11
C ARG A 147 -8.16 -6.53 -7.96
N ASP A 148 -7.50 -5.44 -7.59
CA ASP A 148 -7.57 -4.17 -8.32
C ASP A 148 -6.96 -4.30 -9.72
N PHE A 149 -5.81 -4.97 -9.85
CA PHE A 149 -5.20 -5.25 -11.16
C PHE A 149 -6.07 -6.14 -12.04
N LEU A 150 -6.67 -7.20 -11.49
CA LEU A 150 -7.61 -8.05 -12.23
C LEU A 150 -8.85 -7.26 -12.67
N SER A 151 -9.40 -6.42 -11.80
CA SER A 151 -10.55 -5.56 -12.11
C SER A 151 -10.21 -4.53 -13.20
N ALA A 152 -9.03 -3.91 -13.12
CA ALA A 152 -8.54 -3.00 -14.14
C ALA A 152 -8.35 -3.71 -15.49
N PHE A 153 -7.80 -4.93 -15.49
CA PHE A 153 -7.63 -5.72 -16.71
C PHE A 153 -8.98 -5.99 -17.39
N VAL A 154 -9.95 -6.52 -16.65
CA VAL A 154 -11.30 -6.78 -17.17
C VAL A 154 -11.96 -5.50 -17.69
N SER A 155 -11.76 -4.37 -17.00
CA SER A 155 -12.28 -3.07 -17.43
C SER A 155 -11.68 -2.61 -18.75
N VAL A 156 -10.38 -2.80 -18.96
CA VAL A 156 -9.68 -2.45 -20.21
C VAL A 156 -10.16 -3.30 -21.38
N ILE A 157 -10.32 -4.62 -21.18
CA ILE A 157 -10.83 -5.51 -22.23
C ILE A 157 -12.27 -5.14 -22.58
N SER A 158 -13.11 -4.91 -21.56
CA SER A 158 -14.50 -4.48 -21.74
C SER A 158 -14.59 -3.14 -22.48
N ALA A 159 -13.69 -2.20 -22.17
CA ALA A 159 -13.58 -0.93 -22.89
C ALA A 159 -13.20 -1.13 -24.35
N THR A 160 -12.24 -2.00 -24.62
CA THR A 160 -11.77 -2.28 -25.99
C THR A 160 -12.88 -2.90 -26.84
N VAL A 161 -13.59 -3.88 -26.31
CA VAL A 161 -14.75 -4.50 -26.98
C VAL A 161 -15.88 -3.48 -27.15
N GLY A 162 -16.15 -2.69 -26.11
CA GLY A 162 -17.17 -1.65 -26.14
C GLY A 162 -16.91 -0.60 -27.21
N VAL A 163 -15.68 -0.09 -27.32
CA VAL A 163 -15.26 0.89 -28.34
C VAL A 163 -15.27 0.30 -29.74
N SER A 164 -15.00 -1.00 -29.89
CA SER A 164 -15.04 -1.66 -31.20
C SER A 164 -16.46 -1.86 -31.74
N ASN A 165 -17.47 -1.87 -30.87
CA ASN A 165 -18.88 -2.02 -31.23
C ASN A 165 -19.54 -0.65 -31.47
N ASP A 166 -19.53 -0.20 -32.72
CA ASP A 166 -19.88 1.14 -33.26
C ASP A 166 -21.30 1.71 -32.94
N LYS A 167 -22.08 1.05 -32.09
CA LYS A 167 -23.52 1.37 -31.92
C LYS A 167 -23.84 2.37 -30.81
N ALA A 168 -22.87 2.84 -30.03
CA ALA A 168 -23.14 3.68 -28.85
C ALA A 168 -22.00 4.66 -28.49
N GLU A 169 -21.89 5.75 -29.25
CA GLU A 169 -20.83 6.77 -29.12
C GLU A 169 -20.68 7.33 -27.69
N GLN A 170 -21.78 7.61 -26.99
CA GLN A 170 -21.76 8.10 -25.60
C GLN A 170 -21.27 7.06 -24.59
N MET A 171 -21.49 5.77 -24.87
CA MET A 171 -21.08 4.68 -23.98
C MET A 171 -19.56 4.46 -24.06
N HIS A 172 -18.92 4.78 -25.19
CA HIS A 172 -17.47 4.66 -25.37
C HIS A 172 -16.67 5.55 -24.42
N HIS A 173 -17.05 6.82 -24.29
CA HIS A 173 -16.37 7.74 -23.38
C HIS A 173 -16.46 7.30 -21.93
N PHE A 174 -17.66 6.91 -21.48
CA PHE A 174 -17.88 6.45 -20.12
C PHE A 174 -17.04 5.21 -19.79
N VAL A 175 -17.05 4.19 -20.65
CA VAL A 175 -16.32 2.95 -20.41
C VAL A 175 -14.80 3.17 -20.46
N THR A 176 -14.32 4.05 -21.34
CA THR A 176 -12.89 4.40 -21.44
C THR A 176 -12.40 5.14 -20.20
N ILE A 177 -13.17 6.13 -19.71
CA ILE A 177 -12.84 6.87 -18.48
C ILE A 177 -12.82 5.93 -17.28
N ASN A 178 -13.78 5.02 -17.18
CA ASN A 178 -13.83 4.02 -16.12
C ASN A 178 -12.61 3.09 -16.15
N ALA A 179 -12.21 2.60 -17.33
CA ALA A 179 -11.01 1.78 -17.48
C ALA A 179 -9.74 2.55 -17.06
N ALA A 180 -9.58 3.80 -17.52
CA ALA A 180 -8.45 4.64 -17.14
C ALA A 180 -8.38 4.87 -15.61
N THR A 181 -9.53 5.15 -14.99
CA THR A 181 -9.64 5.34 -13.54
C THR A 181 -9.22 4.08 -12.77
N ASN A 182 -9.65 2.90 -13.22
CA ASN A 182 -9.27 1.64 -12.59
C ASN A 182 -7.77 1.34 -12.71
N ILE A 183 -7.13 1.68 -13.84
CA ILE A 183 -5.67 1.57 -13.98
C ILE A 183 -4.98 2.48 -12.96
N ILE A 184 -5.40 3.74 -12.86
CA ILE A 184 -4.81 4.70 -11.92
C ILE A 184 -4.93 4.18 -10.49
N ILE A 185 -6.12 3.73 -10.10
CA ILE A 185 -6.39 3.17 -8.77
C ILE A 185 -5.45 1.98 -8.46
N ALA A 186 -5.25 1.06 -9.40
CA ALA A 186 -4.37 -0.09 -9.22
C ALA A 186 -2.88 0.33 -9.07
N CYS A 187 -2.48 1.45 -9.67
CA CYS A 187 -1.10 1.94 -9.63
C CYS A 187 -0.74 2.68 -8.33
N ILE A 188 -1.69 3.37 -7.68
CA ILE A 188 -1.47 4.13 -6.43
C ILE A 188 -0.74 3.31 -5.34
N PRO A 189 -1.17 2.09 -4.97
CA PRO A 189 -0.46 1.32 -3.94
C PRO A 189 0.99 1.00 -4.31
N CYS A 190 1.29 0.85 -5.60
CA CYS A 190 2.65 0.57 -6.08
C CYS A 190 3.56 1.80 -5.94
N THR A 191 3.05 3.00 -6.23
CA THR A 191 3.83 4.24 -6.09
C THR A 191 4.16 4.54 -4.63
N LEU A 192 3.20 4.34 -3.72
CA LEU A 192 3.40 4.52 -2.29
C LEU A 192 4.39 3.50 -1.72
N MET A 193 4.30 2.24 -2.17
CA MET A 193 5.28 1.22 -1.78
C MET A 193 6.69 1.57 -2.26
N GLN A 194 6.83 2.09 -3.48
CA GLN A 194 8.12 2.55 -4.00
C GLN A 194 8.72 3.67 -3.13
N ALA A 195 7.89 4.59 -2.63
CA ALA A 195 8.33 5.63 -1.71
C ALA A 195 8.85 5.04 -0.39
N LEU A 196 8.18 4.02 0.16
CA LEU A 196 8.62 3.31 1.37
C LEU A 196 9.94 2.57 1.15
N ILE A 197 10.08 1.84 0.03
CA ILE A 197 11.32 1.16 -0.36
C ILE A 197 12.47 2.16 -0.43
N ASN A 198 12.24 3.31 -1.07
CA ASN A 198 13.26 4.35 -1.21
C ASN A 198 13.71 4.92 0.15
N GLU A 199 12.79 5.08 1.10
CA GLU A 199 13.15 5.51 2.46
C GLU A 199 13.97 4.45 3.21
N ALA A 200 13.64 3.16 3.07
CA ALA A 200 14.43 2.08 3.64
C ALA A 200 15.84 2.01 3.04
N GLU A 201 15.98 2.19 1.73
CA GLU A 201 17.28 2.22 1.05
C GLU A 201 18.15 3.40 1.50
N LYS A 202 17.55 4.58 1.74
CA LYS A 202 18.29 5.72 2.31
C LYS A 202 18.86 5.40 3.69
N ILE A 203 18.10 4.74 4.56
CA ILE A 203 18.58 4.29 5.88
C ILE A 203 19.79 3.36 5.73
N LYS A 204 19.74 2.40 4.79
CA LYS A 204 20.89 1.52 4.49
C LYS A 204 22.11 2.32 4.05
N VAL A 205 21.93 3.29 3.15
CA VAL A 205 23.03 4.14 2.66
C VAL A 205 23.67 4.94 3.80
N ILE A 206 22.87 5.46 4.74
CA ILE A 206 23.37 6.18 5.92
C ILE A 206 24.21 5.24 6.79
N LEU A 207 23.69 4.06 7.12
CA LEU A 207 24.42 3.08 7.93
C LEU A 207 25.71 2.60 7.25
N ALA A 208 25.68 2.35 5.94
CA ALA A 208 26.87 1.97 5.18
C ALA A 208 27.92 3.08 5.15
N LYS A 209 27.52 4.35 5.04
CA LYS A 209 28.45 5.49 5.12
C LYS A 209 29.12 5.60 6.48
N GLU A 210 28.38 5.38 7.56
CA GLU A 210 28.97 5.40 8.91
C GLU A 210 29.90 4.23 9.16
N LEU A 211 29.56 3.03 8.68
CA LEU A 211 30.44 1.88 8.74
C LEU A 211 31.82 2.18 8.11
N LEU A 212 31.83 2.86 6.96
CA LEU A 212 33.07 3.26 6.27
C LEU A 212 33.88 4.31 7.04
N LYS A 213 33.24 5.19 7.81
CA LYS A 213 33.93 6.17 8.66
C LYS A 213 34.49 5.53 9.93
N CYS A 214 33.80 4.54 10.50
CA CYS A 214 34.28 3.84 11.69
C CYS A 214 35.49 2.95 11.38
N GLN A 215 35.58 2.39 10.16
CA GLN A 215 36.71 1.55 9.74
C GLN A 215 38.09 2.22 9.84
N SER A 216 38.17 3.56 9.91
CA SER A 216 39.44 4.28 10.07
C SER A 216 39.90 4.45 11.53
N ASN A 217 39.02 4.22 12.50
CA ASN A 217 39.30 4.40 13.93
C ASN A 217 38.96 3.09 14.67
N ASP A 218 39.97 2.31 15.05
CA ASP A 218 39.97 1.07 15.86
C ASP A 218 38.61 0.38 16.16
N GLU A 219 38.52 -0.91 15.81
CA GLU A 219 37.40 -1.86 16.04
C GLU A 219 36.61 -1.60 17.32
N SER A 220 35.64 -0.69 17.22
CA SER A 220 34.82 -0.30 18.35
C SER A 220 33.53 -1.14 18.35
N ILE A 221 33.00 -1.44 19.54
CA ILE A 221 31.71 -2.12 19.74
C ILE A 221 30.58 -1.44 18.92
N ALA A 222 30.72 -0.15 18.62
CA ALA A 222 29.80 0.61 17.78
C ALA A 222 29.82 0.16 16.30
N GLU A 223 31.00 -0.12 15.73
CA GLU A 223 31.13 -0.61 14.35
C GLU A 223 30.38 -1.93 14.16
N GLN A 224 30.57 -2.87 15.10
CA GLN A 224 29.92 -4.17 15.05
C GLN A 224 28.39 -4.04 15.12
N ARG A 225 27.87 -3.14 15.97
CA ARG A 225 26.42 -2.87 16.04
C ARG A 225 25.86 -2.21 14.79
N ILE A 226 26.59 -1.29 14.16
CA ILE A 226 26.19 -0.68 12.88
C ILE A 226 26.16 -1.76 11.78
N ARG A 227 27.14 -2.66 11.78
CA ARG A 227 27.19 -3.79 10.85
C ARG A 227 26.01 -4.74 11.04
N ASP A 228 25.70 -5.10 12.28
CA ASP A 228 24.56 -5.94 12.61
C ASP A 228 23.24 -5.27 12.19
N ALA A 229 23.12 -3.96 12.38
CA ALA A 229 21.98 -3.16 11.92
C ALA A 229 21.81 -3.22 10.41
N LEU A 230 22.91 -3.02 9.66
CA LEU A 230 22.91 -3.05 8.20
C LEU A 230 22.51 -4.43 7.68
N ILE A 231 23.12 -5.50 8.21
CA ILE A 231 22.79 -6.88 7.87
C ILE A 231 21.31 -7.17 8.16
N TYR A 232 20.80 -6.67 9.29
CA TYR A 232 19.40 -6.84 9.66
C TYR A 232 18.45 -6.20 8.65
N ILE A 233 18.70 -4.94 8.25
CA ILE A 233 17.88 -4.21 7.29
C ILE A 233 18.02 -4.80 5.88
N GLU A 234 19.19 -5.31 5.50
CA GLU A 234 19.39 -6.05 4.25
C GLU A 234 18.58 -7.34 4.19
N ARG A 235 18.52 -8.09 5.30
CA ARG A 235 17.72 -9.32 5.41
C ARG A 235 16.21 -9.05 5.44
N HIS A 236 15.79 -7.87 5.87
CA HIS A 236 14.38 -7.45 5.93
C HIS A 236 14.11 -6.25 5.02
N PRO A 237 14.17 -6.45 3.68
CA PRO A 237 13.89 -5.39 2.75
C PRO A 237 12.44 -4.92 2.93
N ALA A 238 12.21 -3.61 2.86
CA ALA A 238 10.88 -3.01 2.93
C ALA A 238 10.04 -3.27 1.66
N LYS A 239 10.00 -4.52 1.20
CA LYS A 239 9.36 -4.98 -0.03
C LYS A 239 8.22 -5.93 0.32
N LEU A 240 7.03 -5.64 -0.18
CA LEU A 240 5.93 -6.60 -0.16
C LEU A 240 5.89 -7.37 -1.48
N THR A 241 5.77 -8.69 -1.41
CA THR A 241 5.54 -9.56 -2.57
C THR A 241 4.12 -10.11 -2.57
N VAL A 242 3.40 -9.91 -3.66
CA VAL A 242 2.07 -10.46 -3.93
C VAL A 242 2.24 -11.87 -4.50
N LEU A 243 1.63 -12.87 -3.86
CA LEU A 243 1.70 -14.30 -4.22
C LEU A 243 3.13 -14.85 -4.38
N HIS A 244 4.14 -14.23 -3.75
CA HIS A 244 5.56 -14.53 -3.95
C HIS A 244 6.09 -14.39 -5.39
N LEU A 245 5.26 -13.93 -6.33
CA LEU A 245 5.58 -13.83 -7.76
C LEU A 245 5.87 -12.39 -8.17
N PHE A 246 5.13 -11.43 -7.59
CA PHE A 246 5.21 -10.03 -8.00
C PHE A 246 5.65 -9.17 -6.82
N SER A 247 6.77 -8.48 -6.97
CA SER A 247 7.15 -7.41 -6.05
C SER A 247 6.19 -6.24 -6.25
N LEU A 248 5.70 -5.71 -5.14
CA LEU A 248 4.85 -4.53 -5.14
C LEU A 248 5.72 -3.28 -5.28
N ASP A 249 6.29 -3.08 -6.45
CA ASP A 249 7.12 -1.92 -6.79
C ASP A 249 6.64 -1.33 -8.12
N MET A 250 7.37 -0.35 -8.64
CA MET A 250 7.03 0.27 -9.94
C MET A 250 7.16 -0.70 -11.12
N SER A 251 7.74 -1.89 -10.96
CA SER A 251 7.78 -2.89 -12.02
C SER A 251 6.40 -3.50 -12.30
N LEU A 252 5.56 -3.66 -11.28
CA LEU A 252 4.25 -4.29 -11.42
C LEU A 252 3.29 -3.50 -12.34
N PRO A 253 3.09 -2.17 -12.16
CA PRO A 253 2.35 -1.36 -13.12
C PRO A 253 2.88 -1.44 -14.56
N LEU A 254 4.19 -1.48 -14.74
CA LEU A 254 4.81 -1.54 -16.08
C LEU A 254 4.49 -2.87 -16.77
N VAL A 255 4.67 -3.99 -16.04
CA VAL A 255 4.30 -5.32 -16.53
C VAL A 255 2.81 -5.38 -16.86
N PHE A 256 1.97 -4.80 -16.01
CA PHE A 256 0.54 -4.74 -16.22
C PHE A 256 0.13 -3.94 -17.46
N ILE A 257 0.72 -2.76 -17.69
CA ILE A 257 0.46 -1.95 -18.88
C ILE A 257 0.87 -2.71 -20.16
N ASN A 258 2.00 -3.41 -20.14
CA ASN A 258 2.45 -4.23 -21.26
C ASN A 258 1.46 -5.38 -21.54
N LEU A 259 0.96 -6.03 -20.49
CA LEU A 259 -0.07 -7.07 -20.60
C LEU A 259 -1.36 -6.51 -21.22
N CYS A 260 -1.89 -5.41 -20.66
CA CYS A 260 -3.07 -4.73 -21.18
C CYS A 260 -2.89 -4.35 -22.66
N THR A 261 -1.77 -3.74 -23.02
CA THR A 261 -1.48 -3.35 -24.42
C THR A 261 -1.49 -4.56 -25.35
N THR A 262 -0.84 -5.66 -24.96
CA THR A 262 -0.80 -6.89 -25.75
C THR A 262 -2.21 -7.44 -25.98
N TYR A 263 -3.02 -7.54 -24.92
CA TYR A 263 -4.39 -8.05 -25.03
C TYR A 263 -5.34 -7.11 -25.76
N VAL A 264 -5.15 -5.79 -25.65
CA VAL A 264 -5.90 -4.80 -26.44
C VAL A 264 -5.63 -5.01 -27.93
N ILE A 265 -4.36 -5.15 -28.34
CA ILE A 265 -3.98 -5.42 -29.73
C ILE A 265 -4.64 -6.71 -30.23
N VAL A 266 -4.52 -7.79 -29.46
CA VAL A 266 -5.11 -9.10 -29.79
C VAL A 266 -6.63 -8.98 -29.93
N THR A 267 -7.30 -8.32 -28.99
CA THR A 267 -8.76 -8.14 -29.02
C THR A 267 -9.18 -7.34 -30.26
N LEU A 268 -8.49 -6.24 -30.58
CA LEU A 268 -8.76 -5.44 -31.78
C LEU A 268 -8.56 -6.23 -33.07
N GLN A 269 -7.57 -7.14 -33.12
CA GLN A 269 -7.38 -8.01 -34.28
C GLN A 269 -8.56 -8.97 -34.46
N TYR A 270 -9.00 -9.64 -33.39
CA TYR A 270 -10.12 -10.58 -33.47
C TYR A 270 -11.46 -9.89 -33.76
N THR A 271 -11.71 -8.70 -33.20
CA THR A 271 -12.97 -7.98 -33.45
C THR A 271 -13.09 -7.46 -34.88
N LYS A 272 -11.97 -7.23 -35.59
CA LYS A 272 -11.99 -6.82 -37.01
C LYS A 272 -12.13 -8.00 -37.99
N ILE A 273 -11.84 -9.21 -37.52
CA ILE A 273 -11.88 -10.44 -38.33
C ILE A 273 -13.27 -11.11 -38.25
N LEU A 274 -14.00 -10.90 -37.14
CA LEU A 274 -15.38 -11.37 -36.93
C LEU A 274 -16.41 -10.39 -37.47
#